data_AF-R9ZVY9-F1
#
_entry.id   AF-R9ZVY9-F1
#
_cell.length_a   1.000
_cell.length_b   1.000
_cell.length_c   1.000
_cell.angle_alpha   90.00
_cell.angle_beta   90.00
_cell.angle_gamma   90.00
#
_symmetry.space_group_name_H-M   'P 1'
#
loop_
_entity.id
_entity.type
_entity.pdbx_description
1 polymer ?
#
loop_
_entity_poly.entity_id
_entity_poly.type
_entity_poly.pdbx_seq_one_letter_code
_entity_poly.pdbx_strand_id
1 'polypeptide(L)'
;FGRCQCGVCHCHANRTGRACECSGDTDNCVSPDGGLCSGHGHCNCNRCQCNDGYYGALCDQCSGCKTPCETHRDCAECKAFGTGPLAMNCSTACAHANTTLVLTPTLDDSWCK
;
A
#
# COMPACT_ATOMS: atom_id res chain seq x y z
N PHE A 1 -24.94 0.16 -14.46
CA PHE A 1 -26.00 -0.29 -15.39
C PHE A 1 -27.07 0.79 -15.49
N GLY A 2 -27.71 0.89 -16.65
CA GLY A 2 -28.76 1.87 -16.95
C GLY A 2 -29.58 1.43 -18.15
N ARG A 3 -30.57 2.24 -18.56
CA ARG A 3 -31.39 2.01 -19.75
C ARG A 3 -30.98 2.95 -20.87
N CYS A 4 -30.81 2.43 -22.09
CA CYS A 4 -30.56 3.26 -23.27
C CYS A 4 -31.89 3.72 -23.87
N GLN A 5 -32.03 5.03 -24.10
CA GLN A 5 -33.20 5.62 -24.74
C GLN A 5 -32.76 6.68 -25.74
N CYS A 6 -33.05 6.45 -27.03
CA CYS A 6 -32.67 7.34 -28.14
C CYS A 6 -31.17 7.72 -28.15
N GLY A 7 -30.28 6.76 -27.87
CA GLY A 7 -28.83 6.98 -27.87
C GLY A 7 -28.27 7.65 -26.61
N VAL A 8 -29.11 7.93 -25.61
CA VAL A 8 -28.71 8.45 -24.30
C VAL A 8 -28.91 7.37 -23.24
N CYS A 9 -27.91 7.17 -22.38
CA CYS A 9 -28.01 6.25 -21.25
C CYS A 9 -28.63 6.96 -20.04
N HIS A 10 -29.76 6.45 -19.57
CA HIS A 10 -30.38 6.83 -18.30
C HIS A 10 -29.94 5.86 -17.20
N CYS A 11 -29.08 6.35 -16.30
CA CYS A 11 -28.46 5.53 -15.27
C CYS A 11 -29.43 5.11 -14.18
N HIS A 12 -29.25 3.89 -13.66
CA HIS A 12 -29.92 3.47 -12.42
C HIS A 12 -29.40 4.27 -11.23
N ALA A 13 -30.12 4.19 -10.10
CA ALA A 13 -29.72 4.84 -8.86
C ALA A 13 -28.26 4.46 -8.48
N ASN A 14 -27.52 5.43 -7.95
CA ASN A 14 -26.11 5.28 -7.56
C ASN A 14 -25.13 4.97 -8.71
N ARG A 15 -25.48 5.34 -9.96
CA ARG A 15 -24.59 5.26 -11.13
C ARG A 15 -24.58 6.59 -11.88
N THR A 16 -23.42 6.98 -12.40
CA THR A 16 -23.23 8.20 -13.18
C THR A 16 -22.30 7.96 -14.38
N GLY A 17 -22.13 8.96 -15.25
CA GLY A 17 -21.32 8.87 -16.47
C GLY A 17 -22.15 8.69 -17.74
N ARG A 18 -21.53 8.87 -18.91
CA ARG A 18 -22.23 8.84 -20.21
C ARG A 18 -22.73 7.44 -20.56
N ALA A 19 -22.07 6.41 -20.04
CA ALA A 19 -22.42 5.01 -20.19
C ALA A 19 -22.83 4.37 -18.86
N CYS A 20 -23.09 5.17 -17.81
CA CYS A 20 -23.38 4.70 -16.45
C CYS A 20 -22.27 3.81 -15.86
N GLU A 21 -21.03 4.14 -16.23
CA GLU A 21 -19.79 3.45 -15.90
C GLU A 21 -19.31 3.74 -14.47
N CYS A 22 -19.66 4.90 -13.92
CA CYS A 22 -19.22 5.32 -12.61
C CYS A 22 -20.18 4.79 -11.53
N SER A 23 -19.66 4.06 -10.56
CA SER A 23 -20.40 3.61 -9.38
C SER A 23 -20.31 4.66 -8.27
N GLY A 24 -21.44 5.07 -7.69
CA GLY A 24 -21.43 5.91 -6.48
C GLY A 24 -21.17 5.12 -5.19
N ASP A 25 -21.04 3.80 -5.32
CA ASP A 25 -20.60 2.91 -4.25
C ASP A 25 -19.14 3.18 -3.85
N THR A 26 -18.80 2.95 -2.58
CA THR A 26 -17.46 3.24 -2.03
C THR A 26 -16.82 2.04 -1.34
N ASP A 27 -17.42 0.85 -1.41
CA ASP A 27 -16.94 -0.35 -0.72
C ASP A 27 -15.47 -0.68 -1.01
N ASN A 28 -15.03 -0.55 -2.28
CA ASN A 28 -13.64 -0.81 -2.68
C ASN A 28 -12.67 0.33 -2.32
N CYS A 29 -13.18 1.43 -1.76
CA CYS A 29 -12.37 2.53 -1.26
C CYS A 29 -12.18 2.49 0.25
N VAL A 30 -12.87 1.59 0.98
CA VAL A 30 -12.75 1.50 2.44
C VAL A 30 -11.54 0.65 2.80
N SER A 31 -10.60 1.25 3.53
CA SER A 31 -9.43 0.59 4.08
C SER A 31 -9.79 -0.29 5.29
N PRO A 32 -8.94 -1.27 5.66
CA PRO A 32 -9.20 -2.16 6.81
C PRO A 32 -9.48 -1.42 8.12
N ASP A 33 -8.87 -0.26 8.30
CA ASP A 33 -9.05 0.63 9.45
C ASP A 33 -10.34 1.47 9.39
N GLY A 34 -11.18 1.27 8.38
CA GLY A 34 -12.45 1.97 8.16
C GLY A 34 -12.34 3.34 7.49
N GLY A 35 -11.13 3.81 7.20
CA GLY A 35 -10.88 5.06 6.47
C GLY A 35 -11.10 4.93 4.96
N LEU A 36 -11.47 6.02 4.26
CA LEU A 36 -11.52 6.03 2.80
C LEU A 36 -10.13 6.29 2.21
N CYS A 37 -9.69 5.43 1.29
CA CYS A 37 -8.42 5.54 0.57
C CYS A 37 -7.24 5.78 1.51
N SER A 38 -7.26 5.10 2.67
CA SER A 38 -6.28 5.23 3.77
C SER A 38 -6.02 6.68 4.21
N GLY A 39 -6.96 7.61 3.94
CA GLY A 39 -6.79 9.05 4.20
C GLY A 39 -5.88 9.78 3.20
N HIS A 40 -5.38 9.11 2.17
CA HIS A 40 -4.38 9.60 1.22
C HIS A 40 -4.95 9.80 -0.18
N GLY A 41 -6.25 10.04 -0.31
CA GLY A 41 -6.89 10.29 -1.59
C GLY A 41 -8.39 10.51 -1.49
N HIS A 42 -9.04 10.48 -2.66
CA HIS A 42 -10.48 10.63 -2.79
C HIS A 42 -11.08 9.46 -3.55
N CYS A 43 -12.21 8.92 -3.06
CA CYS A 43 -12.91 7.86 -3.77
C CYS A 43 -13.74 8.44 -4.92
N ASN A 44 -13.47 8.00 -6.14
CA ASN A 44 -14.22 8.35 -7.33
C ASN A 44 -14.57 7.09 -8.13
N CYS A 45 -15.85 6.90 -8.44
CA CYS A 45 -16.34 5.74 -9.16
C CYS A 45 -15.97 4.38 -8.52
N ASN A 46 -16.01 4.28 -7.18
CA ASN A 46 -15.56 3.12 -6.40
C ASN A 46 -14.08 2.75 -6.60
N ARG A 47 -13.24 3.76 -6.85
CA ARG A 47 -11.79 3.64 -6.98
C ARG A 47 -11.10 4.83 -6.32
N CYS A 48 -10.01 4.59 -5.61
CA CYS A 48 -9.24 5.67 -5.02
C CYS A 48 -8.42 6.43 -6.07
N GLN A 49 -8.52 7.75 -6.04
CA GLN A 49 -7.57 8.67 -6.68
C GLN A 49 -6.62 9.17 -5.60
N CYS A 50 -5.36 8.71 -5.65
CA CYS A 50 -4.38 9.00 -4.63
C CYS A 50 -3.76 10.39 -4.78
N ASN A 51 -3.39 10.98 -3.65
CA ASN A 51 -2.59 12.19 -3.60
C ASN A 51 -1.15 11.93 -4.08
N ASP A 52 -0.43 12.98 -4.45
CA ASP A 52 0.96 12.89 -4.88
C ASP A 52 1.84 12.12 -3.89
N GLY A 53 2.62 11.18 -4.40
CA GLY A 53 3.50 10.32 -3.61
C GLY A 53 2.84 9.08 -3.00
N TYR A 54 1.51 8.91 -3.12
CA TYR A 54 0.78 7.72 -2.67
C TYR A 54 0.25 6.90 -3.85
N TYR A 55 0.18 5.59 -3.67
CA TYR A 55 -0.22 4.63 -4.69
C TYR A 55 -0.81 3.34 -4.10
N GLY A 56 -1.23 2.44 -4.98
CA GLY A 56 -1.97 1.23 -4.61
C GLY A 56 -3.49 1.44 -4.67
N ALA A 57 -4.25 0.35 -4.53
CA ALA A 57 -5.71 0.37 -4.69
C ALA A 57 -6.43 1.27 -3.67
N LEU A 58 -5.86 1.37 -2.46
CA LEU A 58 -6.39 2.14 -1.33
C LEU A 58 -5.47 3.31 -0.93
N CYS A 59 -4.47 3.68 -1.74
CA CYS A 59 -3.49 4.73 -1.42
C CYS A 59 -2.71 4.51 -0.11
N ASP A 60 -2.54 3.25 0.29
CA ASP A 60 -1.79 2.84 1.49
C ASP A 60 -0.27 2.85 1.28
N GLN A 61 0.18 2.79 0.03
CA GLN A 61 1.60 2.72 -0.30
C GLN A 61 2.11 4.12 -0.65
N CYS A 62 3.34 4.43 -0.30
CA CYS A 62 3.93 5.74 -0.58
C CYS A 62 5.43 5.66 -0.86
N SER A 63 5.87 6.39 -1.89
CA SER A 63 7.24 6.30 -2.42
C SER A 63 8.29 6.87 -1.45
N GLY A 64 7.88 7.77 -0.55
CA GLY A 64 8.72 8.36 0.50
C GLY A 64 8.54 7.72 1.87
N CYS A 65 7.65 6.75 2.02
CA CYS A 65 7.46 6.07 3.30
C CYS A 65 8.53 5.01 3.47
N LYS A 66 9.17 4.98 4.64
CA LYS A 66 10.14 3.93 4.94
C LYS A 66 9.47 2.58 4.82
N THR A 67 10.01 1.73 3.97
CA THR A 67 9.60 0.34 3.92
C THR A 67 9.86 -0.33 5.28
N PRO A 68 9.21 -1.47 5.59
CA PRO A 68 9.54 -2.25 6.76
C PRO A 68 11.04 -2.58 6.81
N CYS A 69 11.66 -2.85 5.66
CA CYS A 69 13.10 -3.08 5.57
C CYS A 69 13.92 -1.85 5.99
N GLU A 70 13.60 -0.66 5.50
CA GLU A 70 14.30 0.57 5.88
C GLU A 70 14.06 0.99 7.32
N THR A 71 12.87 0.71 7.85
CA THR A 71 12.52 0.99 9.24
C THR A 71 13.31 0.10 10.20
N HIS A 72 13.49 -1.17 9.83
CA HIS A 72 14.20 -2.15 10.68
C HIS A 72 15.68 -2.31 10.32
N ARG A 73 16.19 -1.65 9.27
CA ARG A 73 17.55 -1.84 8.76
C ARG A 73 18.61 -1.73 9.84
N ASP A 74 18.60 -0.63 10.58
CA ASP A 74 19.61 -0.35 11.59
C ASP A 74 19.50 -1.31 12.79
N CYS A 75 18.28 -1.76 13.10
CA CYS A 75 18.04 -2.78 14.12
C CYS A 75 18.43 -4.18 13.67
N ALA A 76 18.21 -4.52 12.40
CA ALA A 76 18.61 -5.77 11.81
C ALA A 76 20.15 -5.86 11.83
N GLU A 77 20.84 -4.80 11.43
CA GLU A 77 22.30 -4.73 11.45
C GLU A 77 22.86 -4.89 12.87
N CYS A 78 22.38 -4.10 13.84
CA CYS A 78 22.94 -4.15 15.19
C CYS A 78 22.64 -5.48 15.90
N LYS A 79 21.45 -6.06 15.72
CA LYS A 79 21.10 -7.34 16.35
C LYS A 79 21.77 -8.54 15.69
N ALA A 80 22.01 -8.48 14.38
CA ALA A 80 22.62 -9.57 13.64
C ALA A 80 24.16 -9.56 13.75
N PHE A 81 24.77 -8.37 13.67
CA PHE A 81 26.23 -8.23 13.52
C PHE A 81 26.89 -7.39 14.62
N GLY A 82 26.11 -6.71 15.47
CA GLY A 82 26.66 -5.81 16.49
C GLY A 82 27.24 -4.51 15.92
N THR A 83 26.91 -4.15 14.68
CA THR A 83 27.43 -2.97 13.99
C THR A 83 26.34 -1.92 13.73
N GLY A 84 26.72 -0.83 13.06
CA GLY A 84 25.79 0.20 12.63
C GLY A 84 25.54 1.31 13.66
N PRO A 85 24.64 2.25 13.36
CA PRO A 85 24.43 3.44 14.18
C PRO A 85 23.82 3.13 15.56
N LEU A 86 23.16 1.98 15.71
CA LEU A 86 22.54 1.54 16.95
C LEU A 86 23.40 0.54 17.75
N ALA A 87 24.67 0.31 17.36
CA ALA A 87 25.52 -0.69 17.99
C ALA A 87 25.66 -0.51 19.52
N MET A 88 25.77 0.74 20.01
CA MET A 88 26.00 1.01 21.44
C MET A 88 24.76 0.82 22.33
N ASN A 89 23.55 0.99 21.79
CA ASN A 89 22.29 0.93 22.53
C ASN A 89 21.26 0.00 21.87
N CYS A 90 21.73 -1.00 21.12
CA CYS A 90 20.91 -1.89 20.31
C CYS A 90 19.79 -2.58 21.13
N SER A 91 20.11 -3.03 22.35
CA SER A 91 19.17 -3.73 23.23
C SER A 91 17.95 -2.89 23.62
N THR A 92 18.13 -1.59 23.83
CA THR A 92 17.03 -0.68 24.22
C THR A 92 16.34 -0.09 22.99
N ALA A 93 17.10 0.34 21.98
CA ALA A 93 16.54 0.94 20.75
C ALA A 93 15.71 -0.06 19.94
N CYS A 94 16.10 -1.33 19.92
CA CYS A 94 15.51 -2.37 19.08
C CYS A 94 14.76 -3.43 19.90
N ALA A 95 14.28 -3.10 21.10
CA ALA A 95 13.54 -4.04 21.95
C ALA A 95 12.29 -4.65 21.26
N HIS A 96 11.68 -3.90 20.34
CA HIS A 96 10.49 -4.31 19.57
C HIS A 96 10.80 -5.17 18.33
N ALA A 97 12.07 -5.31 17.93
CA ALA A 97 12.46 -5.99 16.70
C ALA A 97 13.02 -7.38 17.00
N ASN A 98 12.59 -8.42 16.28
CA ASN A 98 13.19 -9.75 16.37
C ASN A 98 13.99 -10.05 15.10
N THR A 99 15.22 -10.55 15.26
CA THR A 99 16.14 -10.78 14.14
C THR A 99 16.60 -12.22 14.16
N THR A 100 16.47 -12.91 13.03
CA THR A 100 17.01 -14.26 12.84
C THR A 100 18.01 -14.22 11.69
N LEU A 101 19.22 -14.68 11.95
CA LEU A 101 20.24 -14.86 10.92
C LEU A 101 19.86 -16.08 10.08
N VAL A 102 19.54 -15.85 8.81
CA VAL A 102 19.36 -16.92 7.83
C VAL A 102 20.69 -17.10 7.13
N LEU A 103 21.14 -18.36 7.00
CA LEU A 103 22.28 -18.68 6.16
C LEU A 103 21.97 -18.17 4.74
N THR A 104 22.93 -17.49 4.11
CA THR A 104 22.74 -16.97 2.75
C THR A 104 22.15 -18.07 1.88
N PRO A 105 20.95 -17.88 1.30
CA PRO A 105 20.48 -18.79 0.28
C PRO A 105 21.56 -18.81 -0.79
N THR A 106 21.97 -19.99 -1.23
CA THR A 106 22.75 -20.14 -2.46
C THR A 106 21.98 -19.36 -3.53
N LEU A 107 22.49 -18.19 -3.94
CA LEU A 107 21.96 -17.46 -5.08
C LEU A 107 22.19 -18.36 -6.29
N ASP A 108 21.21 -19.18 -6.58
CA ASP A 108 21.14 -19.91 -7.81
C ASP A 108 20.59 -18.92 -8.85
N ASP A 109 21.50 -18.15 -9.46
CA ASP A 109 21.23 -17.26 -10.60
C ASP A 109 20.70 -18.02 -11.85
N SER A 110 20.36 -19.30 -11.73
CA SER A 110 19.80 -20.15 -12.78
C SER A 110 18.42 -19.72 -13.29
N TRP A 111 17.75 -18.76 -12.62
CA TRP A 111 16.49 -18.20 -13.10
C TRP A 111 16.67 -17.12 -14.20
N CYS A 112 17.89 -16.59 -14.37
CA CYS A 112 18.25 -15.63 -15.42
C CYS A 112 18.89 -16.34 -16.64
N LYS A 113 18.14 -17.24 -17.29
CA LYS A 113 18.51 -17.84 -18.59
C LYS A 113 17.36 -17.77 -19.57
#